data_AF-A0A936WEB4-F1
#
_entry.id   AF-A0A936WEB4-F1
#
_cell.length_a   1.000
_cell.length_b   1.000
_cell.length_c   1.000
_cell.angle_alpha   90.00
_cell.angle_beta   90.00
_cell.angle_gamma   90.00
#
_symmetry.space_group_name_H-M   'P 1'
#
loop_
_entity.id
_entity.type
_entity.pdbx_description
1 polymer ?
#
loop_
_entity_poly.entity_id
_entity_poly.type
_entity_poly.pdbx_seq_one_letter_code
_entity_poly.pdbx_strand_id
1 'polypeptide(L)'
;MPKVTMTWLLIPSQDGKAIFYSDWNWTASCEYSDIVWGVDSWLENKHTDMACSCSNPFLTVSPITPLRRFQDTVGDAEVPAGIFRAFTAMTGDQRFADYFKFVGTNPAGNPADRDSEVYGQRVLNAGSATRGMVFAEIREKAKRGIPSIFMARTCPRISGWSRQLKVAACLGTPRAVGWNSTWMTHA
;
A
#
# COMPACT_ATOMS: atom_id res chain seq x y z
N MET A 1 4.29 -10.72 -39.75
CA MET A 1 3.92 -11.16 -38.39
C MET A 1 2.57 -10.54 -38.06
N PRO A 2 1.53 -11.32 -37.76
CA PRO A 2 0.20 -10.77 -37.58
C PRO A 2 0.17 -9.96 -36.29
N LYS A 3 -0.35 -8.73 -36.38
CA LYS A 3 -0.62 -7.87 -35.23
C LYS A 3 -1.68 -8.56 -34.38
N VAL A 4 -1.33 -8.96 -33.17
CA VAL A 4 -2.32 -9.40 -32.17
C VAL A 4 -3.04 -8.13 -31.72
N THR A 5 -4.15 -7.83 -32.39
CA THR A 5 -5.11 -6.84 -31.90
C THR A 5 -5.75 -7.46 -30.66
N MET A 6 -5.47 -6.89 -29.49
CA MET A 6 -6.12 -7.29 -28.24
C MET A 6 -7.61 -6.95 -28.37
N THR A 7 -8.41 -7.95 -28.75
CA THR A 7 -9.86 -7.83 -28.82
C THR A 7 -10.38 -7.67 -27.39
N TRP A 8 -10.88 -6.47 -27.07
CA TRP A 8 -11.55 -6.19 -25.81
C TRP A 8 -12.83 -7.03 -25.73
N LEU A 9 -12.82 -8.11 -24.94
CA LEU A 9 -14.03 -8.88 -24.63
C LEU A 9 -14.76 -8.17 -23.49
N LEU A 10 -15.70 -7.29 -23.84
CA LEU A 10 -16.66 -6.74 -22.88
C LEU A 10 -17.66 -7.85 -22.51
N ILE A 11 -17.55 -8.39 -21.29
CA ILE A 11 -18.60 -9.22 -20.71
C ILE A 11 -19.68 -8.25 -20.19
N PRO A 12 -20.93 -8.31 -20.68
CA PRO A 12 -21.96 -7.37 -20.22
C PRO A 12 -22.42 -7.76 -18.81
N SER A 13 -22.21 -6.87 -17.83
CA SER A 13 -22.79 -7.03 -16.51
C SER A 13 -24.29 -6.67 -16.50
N GLN A 14 -25.08 -7.44 -15.76
CA GLN A 14 -26.55 -7.36 -15.77
C GLN A 14 -27.10 -6.14 -15.00
N ASP A 15 -26.26 -5.44 -14.21
CA ASP A 15 -26.68 -4.40 -13.26
C ASP A 15 -26.16 -2.99 -13.58
N GLY A 16 -25.51 -2.78 -14.74
CA GLY A 16 -24.88 -1.50 -15.10
C GLY A 16 -23.64 -1.17 -14.26
N LYS A 17 -23.02 -2.16 -13.61
CA LYS A 17 -21.81 -2.02 -12.80
C LYS A 17 -20.62 -2.66 -13.53
N ALA A 18 -19.51 -1.97 -13.70
CA ALA A 18 -18.32 -2.56 -14.30
C ALA A 18 -17.35 -3.08 -13.23
N ILE A 19 -16.77 -4.25 -13.45
CA ILE A 19 -15.73 -4.87 -12.63
C ILE A 19 -14.38 -4.68 -13.33
N PHE A 20 -13.49 -3.97 -12.66
CA PHE A 20 -12.13 -3.74 -13.12
C PHE A 20 -11.15 -4.46 -12.22
N TYR A 21 -10.15 -5.09 -12.81
CA TYR A 21 -9.14 -5.84 -12.08
C TYR A 21 -7.74 -5.56 -12.61
N SER A 22 -6.76 -5.58 -11.71
CA SER A 22 -5.36 -5.31 -12.03
C SER A 22 -4.51 -6.41 -11.39
N ASP A 23 -3.81 -7.17 -12.22
CA ASP A 23 -3.01 -8.30 -11.77
C ASP A 23 -1.82 -8.52 -12.70
N TRP A 24 -0.78 -9.18 -12.19
CA TRP A 24 0.38 -9.60 -12.97
C TRP A 24 0.19 -11.00 -13.56
N ASN A 25 -0.67 -11.83 -12.96
CA ASN A 25 -1.03 -13.16 -13.44
C ASN A 25 -2.50 -13.26 -13.82
N TRP A 26 -2.81 -14.18 -14.75
CA TRP A 26 -4.21 -14.50 -15.07
C TRP A 26 -4.82 -15.36 -13.95
N THR A 27 -5.60 -14.73 -13.08
CA THR A 27 -6.32 -15.39 -11.98
C THR A 27 -7.80 -15.56 -12.30
N ALA A 28 -8.53 -16.35 -11.50
CA ALA A 28 -9.97 -16.52 -11.67
C ALA A 28 -10.73 -15.18 -11.62
N SER A 29 -10.26 -14.21 -10.82
CA SER A 29 -10.83 -12.86 -10.79
C SER A 29 -10.71 -12.16 -12.15
N CYS A 30 -9.59 -12.34 -12.87
CA CYS A 30 -9.41 -11.80 -14.21
C CYS A 30 -10.44 -12.37 -15.21
N GLU A 31 -10.79 -13.66 -15.06
CA GLU A 31 -11.75 -14.33 -15.94
C GLU A 31 -13.17 -13.79 -15.80
N TYR A 32 -13.55 -13.35 -14.59
CA TYR A 32 -14.87 -12.80 -14.30
C TYR A 32 -14.91 -11.25 -14.32
N SER A 33 -13.84 -10.59 -14.79
CA SER A 33 -13.77 -9.12 -14.85
C SER A 33 -14.07 -8.59 -16.24
N ASP A 34 -14.67 -7.39 -16.33
CA ASP A 34 -15.01 -6.76 -17.60
C ASP A 34 -13.78 -6.14 -18.28
N ILE A 35 -12.86 -5.61 -17.48
CA ILE A 35 -11.58 -5.06 -17.93
C ILE A 35 -10.48 -5.49 -16.97
N VAL A 36 -9.36 -5.94 -17.55
CA VAL A 36 -8.16 -6.35 -16.81
C VAL A 36 -6.97 -5.51 -17.26
N TRP A 37 -6.25 -4.91 -16.31
CA TRP A 37 -4.97 -4.24 -16.54
C TRP A 37 -3.82 -5.17 -16.17
N GLY A 38 -2.87 -5.34 -17.10
CA GLY A 38 -1.63 -6.08 -16.86
C GLY A 38 -0.66 -5.24 -16.03
N VAL A 39 -0.34 -5.72 -14.84
CA VAL A 39 0.54 -5.03 -13.89
C VAL A 39 1.92 -5.70 -13.82
N ASP A 40 2.94 -4.91 -13.51
CA ASP A 40 4.30 -5.40 -13.27
C ASP A 40 4.33 -6.50 -12.19
N SER A 41 5.08 -7.56 -12.44
CA SER A 41 5.45 -8.50 -11.38
C SER A 41 6.41 -7.83 -10.38
N TRP A 42 6.52 -8.37 -9.16
CA TRP A 42 7.47 -7.85 -8.17
C TRP A 42 8.92 -7.85 -8.65
N LEU A 43 9.28 -8.76 -9.57
CA LEU A 43 10.60 -8.85 -10.17
C LEU A 43 10.89 -7.72 -11.16
N GLU A 44 9.84 -7.13 -11.74
CA GLU A 44 9.90 -6.11 -12.81
C GLU A 44 9.53 -4.70 -12.32
N ASN A 45 9.16 -4.59 -11.04
CA ASN A 45 8.66 -3.37 -10.44
C ASN A 45 9.62 -2.17 -10.59
N LYS A 46 9.08 -1.06 -11.10
CA LYS A 46 9.77 0.20 -11.29
C LYS A 46 9.55 1.18 -10.14
N HIS A 47 8.70 0.84 -9.20
CA HIS A 47 8.54 1.60 -7.97
C HIS A 47 9.15 0.82 -6.80
N THR A 48 9.73 1.55 -5.87
CA THR A 48 10.12 0.97 -4.58
C THR A 48 8.86 0.73 -3.77
N ASP A 49 8.71 -0.48 -3.26
CA ASP A 49 7.62 -0.84 -2.36
C ASP A 49 8.19 -1.30 -1.01
N MET A 50 7.37 -1.30 0.03
CA MET A 50 7.76 -1.67 1.39
C MET A 50 6.85 -2.77 1.94
N ALA A 51 7.47 -3.86 2.38
CA ALA A 51 6.79 -4.98 2.99
C ALA A 51 7.18 -5.11 4.47
N CYS A 52 6.21 -5.51 5.28
CA CYS A 52 6.44 -5.87 6.68
C CYS A 52 5.50 -7.01 7.04
N SER A 53 6.00 -7.97 7.83
CA SER A 53 5.22 -9.10 8.31
C SER A 53 4.84 -8.93 9.79
N CYS A 54 3.96 -9.80 10.29
CA CYS A 54 3.73 -9.97 11.73
C CYS A 54 4.65 -11.03 12.35
N SER A 55 5.23 -11.91 11.52
CA SER A 55 6.09 -13.01 11.94
C SER A 55 7.53 -12.59 12.23
N ASN A 56 7.96 -11.44 11.69
CA ASN A 56 9.29 -10.90 11.91
C ASN A 56 9.21 -9.39 12.20
N PRO A 57 10.18 -8.83 12.94
CA PRO A 57 10.21 -7.41 13.25
C PRO A 57 10.94 -6.60 12.17
N PHE A 58 10.94 -7.06 10.92
CA PHE A 58 11.70 -6.41 9.85
C PHE A 58 10.77 -5.63 8.93
N LEU A 59 11.20 -4.40 8.63
CA LEU A 59 10.68 -3.60 7.54
C LEU A 59 11.67 -3.73 6.38
N THR A 60 11.19 -4.29 5.27
CA THR A 60 11.99 -4.48 4.06
C THR A 60 11.43 -3.58 2.95
N VAL A 61 12.32 -2.96 2.19
CA VAL A 61 11.97 -2.20 0.99
C VAL A 61 12.45 -2.99 -0.21
N SER A 62 11.58 -3.22 -1.18
CA SER A 62 11.96 -3.82 -2.45
C SER A 62 12.79 -2.79 -3.25
N PRO A 63 14.06 -3.09 -3.57
CA PRO A 63 14.85 -2.21 -4.41
C PRO A 63 14.32 -2.24 -5.85
N ILE A 64 14.56 -1.17 -6.59
CA ILE A 64 14.19 -1.09 -8.00
C ILE A 64 15.00 -2.11 -8.79
N THR A 65 14.30 -2.93 -9.56
CA THR A 65 14.92 -3.92 -10.43
C THR A 65 15.52 -3.30 -11.71
N PRO A 66 16.74 -3.69 -12.11
CA PRO A 66 17.31 -3.27 -13.39
C PRO A 66 16.63 -3.97 -14.59
N LEU A 67 15.89 -5.06 -14.36
CA LEU A 67 15.23 -5.84 -15.42
C LEU A 67 14.19 -5.00 -16.14
N ARG A 68 14.21 -4.99 -17.48
CA ARG A 68 13.12 -4.36 -18.24
C ARG A 68 11.79 -5.07 -17.96
N ARG A 69 10.68 -4.35 -18.12
CA ARG A 69 9.35 -4.97 -18.16
C ARG A 69 9.29 -5.97 -19.31
N PHE A 70 8.72 -7.15 -19.06
CA PHE A 70 8.71 -8.23 -20.04
C PHE A 70 7.67 -7.99 -21.14
N GLN A 71 6.52 -7.43 -20.78
CA GLN A 71 5.46 -6.98 -21.71
C GLN A 71 5.18 -5.48 -21.54
N ASP A 72 4.07 -5.02 -22.12
CA ASP A 72 3.54 -3.65 -21.99
C ASP A 72 2.83 -3.43 -20.64
N THR A 73 3.39 -3.98 -19.56
CA THR A 73 2.84 -3.81 -18.21
C THR A 73 3.14 -2.42 -17.66
N VAL A 74 2.34 -2.01 -16.68
CA VAL A 74 2.50 -0.77 -15.94
C VAL A 74 2.55 -1.06 -14.45
N GLY A 75 3.12 -0.17 -13.64
CA GLY A 75 3.18 -0.38 -12.19
C GLY A 75 1.81 -0.25 -11.54
N ASP A 76 1.59 -0.91 -10.40
CA ASP A 76 0.32 -0.87 -9.65
C ASP A 76 -0.18 0.55 -9.37
N ALA A 77 0.73 1.47 -9.04
CA ALA A 77 0.39 2.86 -8.78
C ALA A 77 0.12 3.66 -10.07
N GLU A 78 0.69 3.24 -11.21
CA GLU A 78 0.56 3.91 -12.51
C GLU A 78 -0.84 3.70 -13.11
N VAL A 79 -1.45 2.54 -12.87
CA VAL A 79 -2.84 2.23 -13.31
C VAL A 79 -3.85 3.27 -12.81
N PRO A 80 -4.03 3.48 -11.48
CA PRO A 80 -4.95 4.50 -10.98
C PRO A 80 -4.47 5.89 -11.37
N ALA A 81 -3.17 6.17 -11.42
CA ALA A 81 -2.69 7.47 -11.89
C ALA A 81 -3.14 7.79 -13.32
N GLY A 82 -3.08 6.80 -14.23
CA GLY A 82 -3.57 6.92 -15.61
C GLY A 82 -5.08 7.12 -15.68
N ILE A 83 -5.85 6.37 -14.89
CA ILE A 83 -7.32 6.50 -14.82
C ILE A 83 -7.72 7.89 -14.35
N PHE A 84 -7.10 8.39 -13.28
CA PHE A 84 -7.42 9.70 -12.72
C PHE A 84 -7.00 10.85 -13.67
N ARG A 85 -5.92 10.67 -14.44
CA ARG A 85 -5.56 11.61 -15.53
C ARG A 85 -6.60 11.60 -16.65
N ALA A 86 -7.10 10.44 -17.04
CA ALA A 86 -8.19 10.34 -18.02
C ALA A 86 -9.46 11.03 -17.52
N PHE A 87 -9.83 10.84 -16.24
CA PHE A 87 -10.95 11.57 -15.63
C PHE A 87 -10.72 13.08 -15.57
N THR A 88 -9.50 13.52 -15.30
CA THR A 88 -9.14 14.95 -15.34
C THR A 88 -9.36 15.51 -16.75
N ALA A 89 -8.95 14.78 -17.79
CA ALA A 89 -9.15 15.21 -19.18
C ALA A 89 -10.63 15.24 -19.59
N MET A 90 -11.44 14.31 -19.08
CA MET A 90 -12.88 14.24 -19.38
C MET A 90 -13.71 15.27 -18.62
N THR A 91 -13.38 15.54 -17.36
CA THR A 91 -14.19 16.40 -16.47
C THR A 91 -13.64 17.83 -16.36
N GLY A 92 -12.36 18.04 -16.67
CA GLY A 92 -11.63 19.28 -16.42
C GLY A 92 -11.21 19.51 -14.96
N ASP A 93 -11.57 18.62 -14.02
CA ASP A 93 -11.22 18.78 -12.61
C ASP A 93 -9.81 18.23 -12.31
N GLN A 94 -8.89 19.14 -11.98
CA GLN A 94 -7.49 18.83 -11.65
C GLN A 94 -7.31 18.03 -10.37
N ARG A 95 -8.32 18.01 -9.49
CA ARG A 95 -8.25 17.25 -8.22
C ARG A 95 -8.00 15.77 -8.45
N PHE A 96 -8.50 15.22 -9.57
CA PHE A 96 -8.25 13.83 -9.90
C PHE A 96 -6.76 13.56 -10.15
N ALA A 97 -6.10 14.36 -10.99
CA ALA A 97 -4.67 14.24 -11.25
C ALA A 97 -3.82 14.47 -10.00
N ASP A 98 -4.24 15.38 -9.10
CA ASP A 98 -3.49 15.72 -7.89
C ASP A 98 -3.37 14.55 -6.89
N TYR A 99 -4.32 13.60 -6.85
CA TYR A 99 -4.24 12.42 -5.99
C TYR A 99 -2.96 11.61 -6.24
N PHE A 100 -2.65 11.39 -7.52
CA PHE A 100 -1.48 10.62 -7.96
C PHE A 100 -0.39 11.52 -8.58
N LYS A 101 -0.28 12.76 -8.10
CA LYS A 101 0.66 13.76 -8.61
C LYS A 101 2.10 13.27 -8.72
N PHE A 102 2.56 12.49 -7.74
CA PHE A 102 3.95 12.03 -7.65
C PHE A 102 4.17 10.67 -8.35
N VAL A 103 3.12 10.07 -8.91
CA VAL A 103 3.25 8.84 -9.70
C VAL A 103 3.56 9.24 -11.14
N GLY A 104 4.72 8.82 -11.65
CA GLY A 104 5.11 9.03 -13.05
C GLY A 104 5.61 10.44 -13.40
N THR A 105 5.77 11.34 -12.43
CA THR A 105 6.55 12.57 -12.62
C THR A 105 8.04 12.22 -12.54
N ASN A 106 8.63 11.90 -13.68
CA ASN A 106 10.06 12.10 -13.88
C ASN A 106 10.26 12.67 -15.29
N PRO A 107 10.36 14.00 -15.42
CA PRO A 107 10.63 14.66 -16.70
C PRO A 107 12.02 14.33 -17.28
N ALA A 108 12.91 13.69 -16.52
CA ALA A 108 14.34 13.69 -16.82
C ALA A 108 15.05 12.37 -16.47
N GLY A 109 14.49 11.21 -16.81
CA GLY A 109 15.24 9.95 -17.06
C GLY A 109 16.25 9.44 -16.02
N ASN A 110 16.36 10.07 -14.85
CA ASN A 110 17.36 9.78 -13.84
C ASN A 110 16.77 8.75 -12.88
N PRO A 111 17.31 7.52 -12.81
CA PRO A 111 16.78 6.45 -11.96
C PRO A 111 16.79 6.79 -10.46
N ALA A 112 17.57 7.79 -10.05
CA ALA A 112 17.74 8.21 -8.65
C ALA A 112 16.59 9.06 -8.11
N ASP A 113 15.89 9.80 -8.99
CA ASP A 113 14.82 10.73 -8.62
C ASP A 113 13.47 10.11 -9.02
N ARG A 114 12.85 9.34 -8.11
CA ARG A 114 11.51 8.78 -8.33
C ARG A 114 10.53 9.32 -7.31
N ASP A 115 9.58 10.10 -7.80
CA ASP A 115 8.59 10.83 -7.00
C ASP A 115 7.66 9.91 -6.18
N SER A 116 7.54 8.62 -6.52
CA SER A 116 6.72 7.67 -5.77
C SER A 116 7.19 7.43 -4.32
N GLU A 117 8.47 7.67 -4.01
CA GLU A 117 9.01 7.52 -2.65
C GLU A 117 8.37 8.49 -1.65
N VAL A 118 7.85 9.62 -2.12
CA VAL A 118 7.15 10.60 -1.29
C VAL A 118 5.94 9.94 -0.60
N TYR A 119 5.23 9.04 -1.29
CA TYR A 119 4.13 8.29 -0.69
C TYR A 119 4.62 7.33 0.39
N GLY A 120 5.71 6.59 0.13
CA GLY A 120 6.34 5.71 1.12
C GLY A 120 6.77 6.47 2.38
N GLN A 121 7.44 7.62 2.22
CA GLN A 121 7.85 8.45 3.34
C GLN A 121 6.66 9.00 4.15
N ARG A 122 5.56 9.36 3.50
CA ARG A 122 4.33 9.78 4.19
C ARG A 122 3.75 8.66 5.06
N VAL A 123 3.75 7.42 4.55
CA VAL A 123 3.31 6.24 5.32
C VAL A 123 4.21 6.03 6.53
N LEU A 124 5.53 6.11 6.37
CA LEU A 124 6.48 5.96 7.48
C LEU A 124 6.28 7.03 8.55
N ASN A 125 6.06 8.28 8.14
CA ASN A 125 5.84 9.41 9.06
C ASN A 125 4.54 9.29 9.85
N ALA A 126 3.50 8.71 9.24
CA ALA A 126 2.19 8.51 9.87
C ALA A 126 2.19 7.35 10.88
N GLY A 127 3.06 6.35 10.70
CA GLY A 127 3.16 5.19 11.59
C GLY A 127 3.91 5.50 12.88
N SER A 128 3.35 5.12 14.04
CA SER A 128 4.02 5.31 15.33
C SER A 128 5.31 4.48 15.50
N ALA A 129 5.37 3.32 14.87
CA ALA A 129 6.51 2.40 14.90
C ALA A 129 7.58 2.68 13.83
N THR A 130 7.29 3.58 12.90
CA THR A 130 8.14 3.92 11.75
C THR A 130 8.54 5.39 11.72
N ARG A 131 7.98 6.20 12.63
CA ARG A 131 8.26 7.63 12.70
C ARG A 131 9.74 7.86 12.99
N GLY A 132 10.36 8.74 12.20
CA GLY A 132 11.80 9.02 12.26
C GLY A 132 12.64 8.16 11.34
N MET A 133 12.06 7.16 10.66
CA MET A 133 12.75 6.43 9.60
C MET A 133 12.73 7.21 8.29
N VAL A 134 13.89 7.23 7.62
CA VAL A 134 14.05 7.85 6.29
C VAL A 134 13.99 6.76 5.23
N PHE A 135 13.04 6.88 4.29
CA PHE A 135 12.77 5.90 3.25
C PHE A 135 14.01 5.63 2.38
N ALA A 136 14.72 6.69 1.98
CA ALA A 136 15.95 6.59 1.19
C ALA A 136 17.04 5.76 1.90
N GLU A 137 17.20 5.90 3.21
CA GLU A 137 18.16 5.11 3.98
C GLU A 137 17.76 3.64 4.06
N ILE A 138 16.46 3.35 4.26
CA ILE A 138 15.95 1.98 4.29
C ILE A 138 16.17 1.31 2.93
N ARG A 139 15.91 2.02 1.83
CA ARG A 139 16.15 1.55 0.47
C ARG A 139 17.62 1.19 0.23
N GLU A 140 18.55 2.04 0.66
CA GLU A 140 19.99 1.76 0.53
C GLU A 140 20.45 0.58 1.40
N LYS A 141 19.88 0.44 2.60
CA LYS A 141 20.12 -0.75 3.45
C LYS A 141 19.57 -2.02 2.80
N ALA A 142 18.39 -1.95 2.20
CA ALA A 142 17.77 -3.08 1.52
C ALA A 142 18.59 -3.57 0.32
N LYS A 143 19.19 -2.65 -0.47
CA LYS A 143 20.13 -3.03 -1.55
C LYS A 143 21.34 -3.81 -1.06
N ARG A 144 21.78 -3.57 0.19
CA ARG A 144 22.89 -4.28 0.84
C ARG A 144 22.43 -5.54 1.58
N GLY A 145 21.14 -5.88 1.54
CA GLY A 145 20.56 -7.00 2.29
C GLY A 145 20.47 -6.77 3.79
N ILE A 146 20.57 -5.52 4.26
CA ILE A 146 20.48 -5.17 5.68
C ILE A 146 19.01 -4.83 6.00
N PRO A 147 18.30 -5.64 6.81
CA PRO A 147 16.93 -5.34 7.17
C PRO A 147 16.86 -4.16 8.14
N SER A 148 15.82 -3.34 8.03
CA SER A 148 15.53 -2.29 9.02
C SER A 148 14.57 -2.83 10.08
N ILE A 149 14.81 -2.50 11.34
CA ILE A 149 13.96 -2.97 12.44
C ILE A 149 12.69 -2.12 12.51
N PHE A 150 11.55 -2.79 12.46
CA PHE A 150 10.24 -2.19 12.71
C PHE A 150 10.02 -2.10 14.22
N MET A 151 9.84 -0.89 14.76
CA MET A 151 9.76 -0.64 16.22
C MET A 151 8.39 -1.01 16.81
N ALA A 152 8.00 -2.27 16.66
CA ALA A 152 6.82 -2.80 17.30
C ALA A 152 7.06 -3.10 18.78
N ARG A 153 6.01 -2.96 19.60
CA ARG A 153 6.06 -3.28 21.03
C ARG A 153 6.12 -4.79 21.31
N THR A 154 5.67 -5.62 20.37
CA THR A 154 5.62 -7.08 20.49
C THR A 154 6.24 -7.74 19.26
N CYS A 155 7.02 -8.80 19.46
CA CYS A 155 7.57 -9.66 18.42
C CYS A 155 7.46 -11.12 18.90
N PRO A 156 6.60 -11.98 18.29
CA PRO A 156 5.73 -11.75 17.13
C PRO A 156 4.70 -10.63 17.32
N ARG A 157 4.33 -9.94 16.24
CA ARG A 157 3.35 -8.85 16.33
C ARG A 157 1.95 -9.40 16.54
N ILE A 158 1.34 -9.00 17.64
CA ILE A 158 -0.10 -9.15 17.86
C ILE A 158 -0.80 -7.96 17.21
N SER A 159 -1.58 -8.23 16.17
CA SER A 159 -2.40 -7.22 15.49
C SER A 159 -3.28 -6.46 16.48
N GLY A 160 -3.23 -5.12 16.44
CA GLY A 160 -4.09 -4.27 17.28
C GLY A 160 -3.62 -4.00 18.71
N TRP A 161 -2.56 -4.66 19.22
CA TRP A 161 -2.09 -4.49 20.60
C TRP A 161 -1.69 -3.04 20.93
N SER A 162 -1.01 -2.33 20.03
CA SER A 162 -0.59 -0.94 20.24
C SER A 162 -1.75 0.07 20.18
N ARG A 163 -2.92 -0.31 19.66
CA ARG A 163 -4.13 0.55 19.61
C ARG A 163 -4.96 0.51 20.89
N GLN A 164 -4.77 -0.47 21.77
CA GLN A 164 -5.56 -0.61 23.01
C GLN A 164 -5.33 0.53 24.01
N LEU A 165 -4.27 1.32 23.87
CA LEU A 165 -3.94 2.40 24.80
C LEU A 165 -4.63 3.75 24.56
N LYS A 166 -5.46 3.89 23.50
CA LYS A 166 -6.25 5.12 23.30
C LYS A 166 -7.69 5.05 23.82
N VAL A 167 -8.18 3.89 24.24
CA VAL A 167 -9.54 3.77 24.83
C VAL A 167 -9.52 3.98 26.35
N ALA A 168 -8.41 3.66 27.03
CA ALA A 168 -8.29 3.84 28.48
C ALA A 168 -8.09 5.30 28.95
N ALA A 169 -7.70 6.21 28.05
CA ALA A 169 -7.47 7.62 28.41
C ALA A 169 -8.71 8.52 28.24
N CYS A 170 -9.72 8.09 27.47
CA CYS A 170 -10.99 8.82 27.29
C CYS A 170 -12.14 8.28 28.14
N LEU A 171 -11.99 7.10 28.74
CA LEU A 171 -12.89 6.62 29.77
C LEU A 171 -12.23 6.87 31.11
N GLY A 172 -12.43 8.08 31.64
CA GLY A 172 -12.11 8.38 33.03
C GLY A 172 -12.77 7.32 33.90
N THR A 173 -11.95 6.41 34.44
CA THR A 173 -12.39 5.46 35.45
C THR A 173 -12.82 6.28 36.67
N PRO A 174 -14.08 6.19 37.12
CA PRO A 174 -14.39 6.63 38.46
C PRO A 174 -13.55 5.76 39.39
N ARG A 175 -12.81 6.39 40.32
CA ARG A 175 -12.18 5.72 41.45
C ARG A 175 -13.18 4.71 42.03
N ALA A 176 -12.88 3.42 41.89
CA ALA A 176 -13.59 2.38 42.61
C ALA A 176 -13.32 2.60 44.10
N VAL A 177 -14.31 3.19 44.77
CA VAL A 177 -14.45 3.14 46.23
C VAL A 177 -14.58 1.67 46.59
N GLY A 178 -13.71 1.21 47.48
CA GLY A 178 -13.59 -0.20 47.85
C GLY A 178 -14.90 -0.78 48.35
N TRP A 179 -15.22 -1.97 47.87
CA TRP A 179 -16.20 -2.86 48.47
C TRP A 179 -15.47 -4.12 48.92
N ASN A 180 -15.02 -4.10 50.18
CA ASN A 180 -14.57 -5.29 50.87
C ASN A 180 -15.82 -6.10 51.22
N SER A 181 -15.89 -7.34 50.72
CA SER A 181 -16.88 -8.32 51.12
C SER A 181 -16.62 -8.71 52.58
N THR A 182 -17.42 -8.22 53.51
CA THR A 182 -17.39 -8.68 54.90
C THR A 182 -18.77 -8.47 55.53
N TRP A 183 -19.51 -9.58 55.62
CA TRP A 183 -20.59 -9.88 56.59
C TRP A 183 -21.96 -9.19 56.43
N MET A 184 -22.89 -9.88 55.75
CA MET A 184 -24.24 -10.03 56.27
C MET A 184 -24.22 -11.14 57.33
N THR A 185 -24.40 -10.80 58.61
CA THR A 185 -25.14 -11.63 59.58
C THR A 185 -25.37 -10.84 60.89
N HIS A 186 -26.66 -10.69 61.20
CA HIS A 186 -27.27 -10.47 62.52
C HIS A 186 -27.38 -9.05 63.13
N ALA A 187 -28.66 -8.73 63.38
CA ALA A 187 -29.28 -7.83 64.35
C ALA A 187 -29.24 -6.32 64.08
#